data_AF-A0A940KU00-F1
#
_entry.id   AF-A0A940KU00-F1
#
_cell.length_a   1.000
_cell.length_b   1.000
_cell.length_c   1.000
_cell.angle_alpha   90.00
_cell.angle_beta   90.00
_cell.angle_gamma   90.00
#
_symmetry.space_group_name_H-M   'P 1'
#
loop_
_entity.id
_entity.type
_entity.pdbx_description
1 polymer ?
#
loop_
_entity_poly.entity_id
_entity_poly.type
_entity_poly.pdbx_seq_one_letter_code
_entity_poly.pdbx_strand_id
1 'polypeptide(L)'
;MRRHVKALLMVAASALLASCATDKMRSKETLLTDTLRSYASTIRWGAVENAQAFIDPKVLAEHPPSTLELERFKQVQITGYNEQPALPVGDNEVRQTVEISLVNVNTQAARSVIDRQTWRYDEEAKRWWLMTGLPVITQAQ
;
A
#
# COMPACT_ATOMS: atom_id res chain seq x y z
N MET A 1 52.76 14.12 -22.07
CA MET A 1 52.06 13.26 -21.09
C MET A 1 51.25 14.02 -20.04
N ARG A 2 51.81 14.96 -19.26
CA ARG A 2 51.09 15.72 -18.20
C ARG A 2 49.82 16.49 -18.65
N ARG A 3 49.77 17.02 -19.87
CA ARG A 3 48.58 17.71 -20.42
C ARG A 3 47.42 16.76 -20.74
N HIS A 4 47.74 15.56 -21.22
CA HIS A 4 46.72 14.54 -21.54
C HIS A 4 46.13 13.91 -20.28
N VAL A 5 46.92 13.75 -19.21
CA VAL A 5 46.44 13.27 -17.90
C VAL A 5 45.45 14.28 -17.28
N LYS A 6 45.71 15.58 -17.38
CA LYS A 6 44.77 16.62 -16.90
C LYS A 6 43.48 16.65 -17.72
N ALA A 7 43.57 16.49 -19.04
CA ALA A 7 42.39 16.43 -19.91
C ALA A 7 41.55 15.17 -19.63
N LEU A 8 42.19 14.02 -19.39
CA LEU A 8 41.51 12.76 -19.06
C LEU A 8 40.84 12.83 -17.67
N LEU A 9 41.48 13.46 -16.68
CA LEU A 9 40.86 13.70 -15.37
C LEU A 9 39.68 14.68 -15.44
N MET A 10 39.73 15.70 -16.31
CA MET A 10 38.60 16.63 -16.50
C MET A 10 37.39 15.97 -17.16
N VAL A 11 37.61 15.06 -18.12
CA VAL A 11 36.54 14.29 -18.79
C VAL A 11 35.97 13.21 -17.86
N ALA A 12 36.78 12.59 -17.01
CA ALA A 12 36.31 11.64 -16.01
C ALA A 12 35.51 12.32 -14.88
N ALA A 13 35.85 13.56 -14.51
CA ALA A 13 35.12 14.33 -13.51
C ALA A 13 33.75 14.83 -14.00
N SER A 14 33.59 15.12 -15.30
CA SER A 14 32.31 15.53 -15.88
C SER A 14 31.35 14.36 -16.14
N ALA A 15 31.85 13.13 -16.28
CA ALA A 15 31.00 11.94 -16.41
C ALA A 15 30.29 11.53 -15.10
N LEU A 16 30.76 11.99 -13.94
CA LEU A 16 30.17 11.68 -12.63
C LEU A 16 28.98 12.59 -12.26
N LEU A 17 28.70 13.63 -13.06
CA LEU A 17 27.60 14.58 -12.81
C LEU A 17 26.30 14.24 -13.57
N ALA A 18 26.28 13.17 -14.37
CA ALA A 18 25.10 12.74 -15.12
C ALA A 18 24.16 11.79 -14.34
N SER A 19 24.42 11.56 -13.03
CA SER A 19 23.52 10.80 -12.16
C SER A 19 22.68 11.74 -11.30
N CYS A 20 21.84 12.57 -11.93
CA CYS A 20 20.81 13.30 -11.21
C CYS A 20 19.49 13.23 -11.96
N ALA A 21 18.49 12.70 -11.24
CA ALA A 21 17.07 12.86 -11.45
C ALA A 21 16.45 12.20 -12.69
N THR A 22 16.41 10.86 -12.71
CA THR A 22 15.30 10.16 -13.40
C THR A 22 14.08 10.19 -12.49
N ASP A 23 13.58 11.37 -12.16
CA ASP A 23 12.26 11.54 -11.56
C ASP A 23 11.23 11.42 -12.70
N LYS A 24 11.13 10.22 -13.28
CA LYS A 24 10.09 9.92 -14.26
C LYS A 24 8.78 10.06 -13.48
N MET A 25 8.02 11.11 -13.82
CA MET A 25 6.68 11.33 -13.30
C MET A 25 5.91 10.01 -13.39
N ARG A 26 5.70 9.38 -12.23
CA ARG A 26 5.12 8.05 -12.16
C ARG A 26 3.67 8.16 -12.63
N SER A 27 3.27 7.24 -13.51
CA SER A 27 1.86 7.17 -13.89
C SER A 27 1.01 6.79 -12.69
N LYS A 28 -0.24 7.23 -12.70
CA LYS A 28 -1.21 6.93 -11.67
C LYS A 28 -1.46 5.43 -11.51
N GLU A 29 -1.44 4.67 -12.59
CA GLU A 29 -1.57 3.21 -12.60
C GLU A 29 -0.36 2.53 -11.94
N THR A 30 0.84 3.09 -12.17
CA THR A 30 2.06 2.61 -11.51
C THR A 30 2.00 2.89 -10.01
N LEU A 31 1.52 4.08 -9.62
CA LEU A 31 1.28 4.42 -8.20
C LEU A 31 0.21 3.53 -7.57
N LEU A 32 -0.86 3.21 -8.29
CA LEU A 32 -1.90 2.29 -7.83
C LEU A 32 -1.30 0.91 -7.53
N THR A 33 -0.60 0.34 -8.51
CA THR A 33 -0.01 -1.00 -8.40
C THR A 33 0.90 -1.12 -7.18
N ASP A 34 1.78 -0.14 -6.97
CA ASP A 34 2.67 -0.13 -5.82
C ASP A 34 1.94 0.10 -4.50
N THR A 35 0.89 0.94 -4.49
CA THR A 35 0.08 1.18 -3.30
C THR A 35 -0.66 -0.09 -2.88
N LEU A 36 -1.34 -0.77 -3.81
CA LEU A 36 -2.06 -2.02 -3.54
C LEU A 36 -1.11 -3.13 -3.07
N ARG A 37 0.06 -3.25 -3.70
CA ARG A 37 1.10 -4.20 -3.27
C ARG A 37 1.60 -3.89 -1.85
N SER A 38 1.86 -2.62 -1.56
CA SER A 38 2.35 -2.18 -0.24
C SER A 38 1.30 -2.40 0.84
N TYR A 39 0.04 -2.10 0.55
CA TYR A 39 -1.08 -2.37 1.45
C TYR A 39 -1.22 -3.87 1.72
N ALA A 40 -1.26 -4.70 0.67
CA ALA A 40 -1.37 -6.15 0.79
C ALA A 40 -0.19 -6.74 1.60
N SER A 41 1.03 -6.24 1.39
CA SER A 41 2.21 -6.63 2.19
C SER A 41 2.08 -6.20 3.65
N THR A 42 1.51 -5.02 3.92
CA THR A 42 1.30 -4.51 5.27
C THR A 42 0.28 -5.37 6.01
N ILE A 43 -0.80 -5.78 5.35
CA ILE A 43 -1.80 -6.68 5.94
C ILE A 43 -1.24 -8.08 6.16
N ARG A 44 -0.45 -8.64 5.24
CA ARG A 44 0.11 -10.00 5.38
C ARG A 44 1.20 -10.10 6.45
N TRP A 45 2.13 -9.14 6.49
CA TRP A 45 3.37 -9.26 7.25
C TRP A 45 3.58 -8.19 8.32
N GLY A 46 2.81 -7.11 8.28
CA GLY A 46 2.92 -6.00 9.21
C GLY A 46 1.93 -6.07 10.37
N ALA A 47 2.05 -5.10 11.27
CA ALA A 47 1.00 -4.78 12.23
C ALA A 47 -0.16 -4.13 11.47
N VAL A 48 -1.38 -4.65 11.59
CA VAL A 48 -2.55 -4.14 10.85
C VAL A 48 -2.84 -2.68 11.20
N GLU A 49 -2.46 -2.25 12.39
CA GLU A 49 -2.48 -0.87 12.84
C GLU A 49 -1.75 0.07 11.86
N ASN A 50 -0.67 -0.39 11.23
CA ASN A 50 0.10 0.39 10.25
C ASN A 50 -0.66 0.60 8.94
N ALA A 51 -1.66 -0.24 8.64
CA ALA A 51 -2.48 -0.08 7.44
C ALA A 51 -3.35 1.19 7.49
N GLN A 52 -3.51 1.81 8.67
CA GLN A 52 -4.15 3.12 8.80
C GLN A 52 -3.44 4.22 7.99
N ALA A 53 -2.14 4.08 7.73
CA ALA A 53 -1.37 5.03 6.91
C ALA A 53 -1.79 5.07 5.42
N PHE A 54 -2.65 4.14 5.00
CA PHE A 54 -3.25 4.10 3.67
C PHE A 54 -4.66 4.69 3.65
N ILE A 55 -5.31 4.89 4.80
CA ILE A 55 -6.66 5.42 4.88
C ILE A 55 -6.64 6.93 4.58
N ASP A 56 -7.62 7.40 3.82
CA ASP A 56 -7.81 8.83 3.59
C ASP A 56 -7.91 9.58 4.93
N PRO A 57 -7.15 10.67 5.16
CA PRO A 57 -7.15 11.37 6.44
C PRO A 57 -8.53 11.84 6.90
N LYS A 58 -9.44 12.19 5.98
CA LYS A 58 -10.82 12.59 6.31
C LYS A 58 -11.62 11.37 6.77
N VAL A 59 -11.52 10.25 6.06
CA VAL A 59 -12.16 8.99 6.46
C VAL A 59 -11.66 8.52 7.82
N LEU A 60 -10.35 8.61 8.06
CA LEU A 60 -9.75 8.24 9.34
C LEU A 60 -10.22 9.16 10.50
N ALA A 61 -10.42 10.44 10.23
CA ALA A 61 -10.91 11.39 11.23
C ALA A 61 -12.41 11.20 11.53
N GLU A 62 -13.22 10.88 10.52
CA GLU A 62 -14.66 10.63 10.66
C GLU A 62 -14.94 9.27 11.32
N HIS A 63 -14.13 8.27 10.98
CA HIS A 63 -14.31 6.88 11.39
C HIS A 63 -12.98 6.25 11.84
N PRO A 64 -12.41 6.70 12.98
CA PRO A 64 -11.18 6.11 13.49
C PRO A 64 -11.45 4.66 13.93
N PRO A 65 -10.54 3.71 13.64
CA PRO A 65 -10.64 2.36 14.17
C PRO A 65 -10.76 2.38 15.69
N SER A 66 -11.77 1.71 16.22
CA SER A 66 -11.95 1.58 17.66
C SER A 66 -10.86 0.70 18.27
N THR A 67 -10.56 0.93 19.55
CA THR A 67 -9.62 0.07 20.30
C THR A 67 -10.03 -1.40 20.23
N LEU A 68 -11.33 -1.70 20.28
CA LEU A 68 -11.85 -3.06 20.19
C LEU A 68 -11.54 -3.70 18.82
N GLU A 69 -11.65 -2.95 17.72
CA GLU A 69 -11.29 -3.45 16.39
C GLU A 69 -9.81 -3.75 16.28
N LEU A 70 -8.95 -2.89 16.81
CA LEU A 70 -7.50 -3.11 16.81
C LEU A 70 -7.12 -4.32 17.68
N GLU A 71 -7.70 -4.46 18.88
CA GLU A 71 -7.44 -5.62 19.76
C GLU A 71 -7.90 -6.95 19.13
N ARG A 72 -8.94 -6.94 18.28
CA ARG A 72 -9.38 -8.16 17.56
C ARG A 72 -8.33 -8.66 16.58
N PHE A 73 -7.55 -7.78 15.94
CA PHE A 73 -6.47 -8.21 15.06
C PHE A 73 -5.39 -8.99 15.80
N LYS A 74 -5.17 -8.71 17.09
CA LYS A 74 -4.20 -9.47 17.91
C LYS A 74 -4.66 -10.90 18.23
N GLN A 75 -5.95 -11.20 18.05
CA GLN A 75 -6.52 -12.53 18.30
C GLN A 75 -6.47 -13.44 17.07
N VAL A 76 -6.00 -12.93 15.93
CA VAL A 76 -5.95 -13.67 14.67
C VAL A 76 -4.57 -13.53 14.03
N GLN A 77 -4.15 -14.60 13.35
CA GLN A 77 -3.02 -14.56 12.44
C GLN A 77 -3.58 -14.52 11.01
N ILE A 78 -3.10 -13.58 10.21
CA ILE A 78 -3.40 -13.53 8.77
C ILE A 78 -2.52 -14.56 8.08
N THR A 79 -3.17 -15.49 7.36
CA THR A 79 -2.52 -16.59 6.65
C THR A 79 -2.64 -16.48 5.14
N GLY A 80 -3.51 -15.60 4.65
CA GLY A 80 -3.73 -15.38 3.23
C GLY A 80 -4.33 -14.01 2.96
N TYR A 81 -4.02 -13.48 1.78
CA TYR A 81 -4.64 -12.28 1.22
C TYR A 81 -4.68 -12.53 -0.28
N ASN A 82 -5.89 -12.72 -0.81
CA ASN A 82 -6.15 -13.12 -2.17
C ASN A 82 -6.96 -12.02 -2.86
N GLU A 83 -6.24 -11.14 -3.53
CA GLU A 83 -6.80 -9.99 -4.22
C GLU A 83 -7.35 -10.33 -5.62
N GLN A 84 -8.55 -9.84 -5.92
CA GLN A 84 -9.06 -9.78 -7.27
C GLN A 84 -8.43 -8.60 -8.04
N PRO A 85 -8.47 -8.59 -9.38
CA PRO A 85 -8.05 -7.44 -10.16
C PRO A 85 -8.77 -6.17 -9.71
N ALA A 86 -8.02 -5.07 -9.62
CA ALA A 86 -8.57 -3.78 -9.26
C ALA A 86 -9.35 -3.21 -10.47
N LEU A 87 -10.61 -2.87 -10.25
CA LEU A 87 -11.54 -2.43 -11.30
C LEU A 87 -11.73 -0.91 -11.23
N PRO A 88 -11.38 -0.15 -12.30
CA PRO A 88 -11.72 1.26 -12.38
C PRO A 88 -13.23 1.45 -12.38
N VAL A 89 -13.71 2.36 -11.52
CA VAL A 89 -15.13 2.75 -11.43
C VAL A 89 -15.34 4.22 -11.83
N GLY A 90 -14.25 4.95 -12.05
CA GLY A 90 -14.21 6.29 -12.63
C GLY A 90 -12.76 6.66 -12.90
N ASP A 91 -12.50 7.93 -13.23
CA ASP A 91 -11.13 8.37 -13.50
C ASP A 91 -10.28 8.16 -12.25
N ASN A 92 -10.65 8.76 -11.11
CA ASN A 92 -9.87 8.76 -9.86
C ASN A 92 -10.33 7.71 -8.82
N GLU A 93 -11.09 6.69 -9.20
CA GLU A 93 -11.60 5.67 -8.27
C GLU A 93 -11.43 4.26 -8.82
N VAL A 94 -10.97 3.35 -7.94
CA VAL A 94 -10.81 1.93 -8.23
C VAL A 94 -11.39 1.11 -7.08
N ARG A 95 -12.02 -0.02 -7.40
CA ARG A 95 -12.50 -0.99 -6.41
C ARG A 95 -11.73 -2.29 -6.50
N GLN A 96 -11.42 -2.88 -5.35
CA GLN A 96 -10.77 -4.17 -5.26
C GLN A 96 -11.46 -5.04 -4.22
N THR A 97 -11.78 -6.27 -4.58
CA THR A 97 -12.28 -7.28 -3.64
C THR A 97 -11.13 -8.17 -3.23
N VAL A 98 -11.01 -8.43 -1.93
CA VAL A 98 -9.94 -9.25 -1.37
C VAL A 98 -10.54 -10.27 -0.42
N GLU A 99 -10.15 -11.53 -0.56
CA GLU A 99 -10.38 -12.53 0.47
C GLU A 99 -9.18 -12.58 1.42
N ILE A 100 -9.41 -12.38 2.71
CA ILE A 100 -8.38 -12.45 3.74
C ILE A 100 -8.60 -13.72 4.55
N SER A 101 -7.63 -14.64 4.49
CA SER A 101 -7.63 -15.88 5.27
C SER A 101 -6.97 -15.63 6.62
N LEU A 102 -7.59 -16.12 7.68
CA LEU A 102 -7.17 -15.88 9.04
C LEU A 102 -7.42 -17.09 9.95
N VAL A 103 -6.55 -17.25 10.94
CA VAL A 103 -6.62 -18.31 11.95
C VAL A 103 -6.67 -17.65 13.32
N ASN A 104 -7.64 -18.03 14.15
CA ASN A 104 -7.69 -17.58 15.54
C ASN A 104 -6.52 -18.21 16.33
N VAL A 105 -5.69 -17.38 16.96
CA VAL A 105 -4.46 -17.85 17.63
C VAL A 105 -4.77 -18.69 18.88
N ASN A 106 -5.93 -18.49 19.51
CA ASN A 106 -6.32 -19.17 20.74
C ASN A 106 -7.07 -20.49 20.47
N THR A 107 -7.87 -20.57 19.40
CA THR A 107 -8.71 -21.74 19.11
C THR A 107 -8.25 -22.56 17.91
N GLN A 108 -7.28 -22.05 17.13
CA GLN A 108 -6.84 -22.63 15.86
C GLN A 108 -7.94 -22.75 14.79
N ALA A 109 -9.09 -22.07 15.00
CA ALA A 109 -10.16 -22.03 14.02
C ALA A 109 -9.76 -21.15 12.83
N ALA A 110 -9.78 -21.73 11.63
CA ALA A 110 -9.53 -21.04 10.37
C ALA A 110 -10.84 -20.51 9.76
N ARG A 111 -10.79 -19.33 9.16
CA ARG A 111 -11.88 -18.77 8.35
C ARG A 111 -11.34 -17.73 7.36
N SER A 112 -12.18 -17.27 6.45
CA SER A 112 -11.90 -16.13 5.59
C SER A 112 -12.93 -15.01 5.79
N VAL A 113 -12.55 -13.79 5.39
CA VAL A 113 -13.42 -12.63 5.32
C VAL A 113 -13.24 -11.94 3.98
N ILE A 114 -14.32 -11.35 3.45
CA ILE A 114 -14.28 -10.57 2.22
C ILE A 114 -14.17 -9.09 2.55
N ASP A 115 -13.06 -8.50 2.16
CA ASP A 115 -12.81 -7.07 2.21
C ASP A 115 -13.13 -6.44 0.85
N ARG A 116 -13.99 -5.42 0.84
CA ARG A 116 -14.42 -4.71 -0.37
C ARG A 116 -13.86 -3.30 -0.31
N GLN A 117 -12.72 -3.12 -0.95
CA GLN A 117 -11.93 -1.90 -0.87
C GLN A 117 -12.32 -0.92 -1.95
N THR A 118 -12.41 0.36 -1.58
CA THR A 118 -12.51 1.47 -2.53
C THR A 118 -11.29 2.36 -2.36
N TRP A 119 -10.59 2.61 -3.47
CA TRP A 119 -9.37 3.40 -3.53
C TRP A 119 -9.63 4.65 -4.35
N ARG A 120 -9.24 5.81 -3.82
CA ARG A 120 -9.36 7.10 -4.50
C ARG A 120 -8.00 7.71 -4.74
N TYR A 121 -7.76 8.18 -5.96
CA TYR A 121 -6.55 8.95 -6.27
C TYR A 121 -6.72 10.40 -5.83
N ASP A 122 -5.69 10.90 -5.17
CA ASP A 122 -5.53 12.29 -4.78
C ASP A 122 -4.47 12.92 -5.67
N GLU A 123 -4.89 13.87 -6.52
CA GLU A 123 -4.02 14.53 -7.48
C GLU A 123 -3.03 15.50 -6.80
N GLU A 124 -3.43 16.11 -5.69
CA GLU A 124 -2.58 17.04 -4.93
C GLU A 124 -1.49 16.27 -4.20
N ALA A 125 -1.88 15.20 -3.48
CA ALA A 125 -0.95 14.33 -2.77
C ALA A 125 -0.21 13.33 -3.68
N LYS A 126 -0.63 13.20 -4.95
CA LYS A 126 -0.16 12.18 -5.92
C LYS A 126 -0.14 10.77 -5.33
N ARG A 127 -1.21 10.40 -4.62
CA ARG A 127 -1.30 9.15 -3.85
C ARG A 127 -2.69 8.54 -3.94
N TRP A 128 -2.76 7.22 -3.79
CA TRP A 128 -4.01 6.50 -3.62
C TRP A 128 -4.33 6.31 -2.14
N TRP A 129 -5.56 6.67 -1.77
CA TRP A 129 -6.08 6.51 -0.41
C TRP A 129 -7.16 5.44 -0.38
N LEU A 130 -7.17 4.66 0.70
CA LEU A 130 -8.22 3.71 1.03
C LEU A 130 -9.39 4.45 1.67
N MET A 131 -10.56 4.31 1.07
CA MET A 131 -11.78 5.03 1.49
C MET A 131 -12.68 4.21 2.40
N THR A 132 -12.42 2.91 2.56
CA THR A 132 -13.31 1.96 3.27
C THR A 132 -12.85 1.65 4.71
N GLY A 133 -11.69 2.16 5.12
CA GLY A 133 -11.09 1.84 6.42
C GLY A 133 -10.41 0.47 6.46
N LEU A 134 -10.06 0.01 7.66
CA LEU A 134 -9.46 -1.31 7.89
C LEU A 134 -10.48 -2.44 7.60
N PRO A 135 -10.01 -3.65 7.23
CA PRO A 135 -10.90 -4.77 6.95
C PRO A 135 -11.68 -5.19 8.21
N VAL A 136 -12.99 -5.38 8.07
CA VAL A 136 -13.83 -5.86 9.18
C VAL A 136 -13.67 -7.38 9.33
N ILE A 137 -12.84 -7.79 10.28
CA ILE A 137 -12.54 -9.21 10.48
C ILE A 137 -13.57 -9.97 11.31
N THR A 138 -14.64 -9.38 11.84
CA THR A 138 -15.56 -10.11 12.73
C THR A 138 -16.63 -10.93 12.02
N GLN A 139 -16.97 -10.59 10.79
CA GLN A 139 -18.00 -11.28 10.04
C GLN A 139 -17.37 -12.45 9.29
N ALA A 140 -17.57 -13.67 9.78
CA ALA A 140 -17.23 -14.88 9.03
C ALA A 140 -18.21 -15.03 7.86
N GLN A 141 -17.71 -15.56 6.74
CA GLN A 141 -18.58 -16.13 5.70
C GLN A 141 -19.11 -17.50 6.13
#